data_AF-A0A0S7EQY1-F1
#
_entry.id   AF-A0A0S7EQY1-F1
#
_cell.length_a   1.000
_cell.length_b   1.000
_cell.length_c   1.000
_cell.angle_alpha   90.00
_cell.angle_beta   90.00
_cell.angle_gamma   90.00
#
_symmetry.space_group_name_H-M   'P 1'
#
loop_
_entity.id
_entity.type
_entity.pdbx_description
1 polymer ?
#
loop_
_entity_poly.entity_id
_entity_poly.type
_entity_poly.pdbx_seq_one_letter_code
_entity_poly.pdbx_strand_id
1 'polypeptide(L)'
;TAKKTTVVAKSVLRLLSGLAEFKCVLAGQQDETLCKNYISEIKDLRLRIENCESQTVSRIRKPLDKEPLKECSQKWGEQQKVQGELEGLKKDLDKVSVKTQQVLASPQQPASAPVLRSELDVTVQKMDHVYMLSSVYLEKLKTVDMVIRNTQGAEGVLKQYEDCLREVQAVPSDVKEVEAQRSKLKKMRGEAESEQPVFDSMDEELKKASAVSDKMSRVHTERDIELDHYRQLTGSLQDRWKAVFTQIDLRQRELEQLGRQLGYYRESYDWLMHWIADAKQRQEKIQAMPITDTKTLKDQLAQEKKLLSEIEQNQGKVDECQKYAKAYIDTIKDYELQLVAYRAQVEPLASPLKKSKLDSASDNIIQEYVTLKTKYSELMTLTNQYIKFIIDMQQRLEDEEMADAQQKQIEHEKTVLQQTFLTEKEMLLRKEKLIEEEKRGWKVSLKKK
;
A
#
# COMPACT_ATOMS: atom_id res chain seq x y z
N THR A 1 -69.41 -12.65 104.51
CA THR A 1 -68.74 -13.48 103.48
C THR A 1 -68.39 -12.67 102.23
N ALA A 2 -69.30 -11.94 101.60
CA ALA A 2 -69.04 -11.18 100.36
C ALA A 2 -67.85 -10.18 100.39
N LYS A 3 -67.67 -9.39 101.47
CA LYS A 3 -66.56 -8.42 101.59
C LYS A 3 -65.16 -9.07 101.62
N LYS A 4 -65.02 -10.27 102.20
CA LYS A 4 -63.73 -11.00 102.23
C LYS A 4 -63.36 -11.51 100.85
N THR A 5 -64.34 -11.99 100.07
CA THR A 5 -64.13 -12.47 98.70
C THR A 5 -63.69 -11.35 97.76
N THR A 6 -64.23 -10.13 97.90
CA THR A 6 -63.84 -8.96 97.09
C THR A 6 -62.41 -8.50 97.36
N VAL A 7 -61.95 -8.55 98.62
CA VAL A 7 -60.58 -8.18 99.00
C VAL A 7 -59.56 -9.20 98.46
N VAL A 8 -59.90 -10.50 98.53
CA VAL A 8 -59.07 -11.56 97.95
C VAL A 8 -59.01 -11.43 96.43
N ALA A 9 -60.13 -11.20 95.74
CA ALA A 9 -60.17 -11.00 94.29
C ALA A 9 -59.35 -9.79 93.84
N LYS A 10 -59.43 -8.64 94.54
CA LYS A 10 -58.61 -7.45 94.26
C LYS A 10 -57.11 -7.70 94.46
N SER A 11 -56.75 -8.54 95.43
CA SER A 11 -55.35 -8.89 95.71
C SER A 11 -54.78 -9.85 94.67
N VAL A 12 -55.58 -10.82 94.21
CA VAL A 12 -55.24 -11.73 93.12
C VAL A 12 -55.09 -10.97 91.79
N LEU A 13 -56.00 -10.05 91.47
CA LEU A 13 -55.87 -9.18 90.29
C LEU A 13 -54.60 -8.32 90.32
N ARG A 14 -54.22 -7.78 91.49
CA ARG A 14 -52.96 -7.03 91.65
C ARG A 14 -51.72 -7.91 91.47
N LEU A 15 -51.73 -9.13 91.99
CA LEU A 15 -50.65 -10.10 91.79
C LEU A 15 -50.54 -10.55 90.33
N LEU A 16 -51.66 -10.79 89.65
CA LEU A 16 -51.68 -11.11 88.22
C LEU A 16 -51.21 -9.94 87.36
N SER A 17 -51.59 -8.70 87.71
CA SER A 17 -51.08 -7.48 87.07
C SER A 17 -49.57 -7.33 87.27
N GLY A 18 -49.09 -7.52 88.50
CA GLY A 18 -47.66 -7.44 88.81
C GLY A 18 -46.83 -8.56 88.15
N LEU A 19 -47.38 -9.77 88.04
CA LEU A 19 -46.75 -10.87 87.29
C LEU A 19 -46.74 -10.61 85.78
N ALA A 20 -47.80 -10.00 85.24
CA ALA A 20 -47.86 -9.58 83.84
C ALA A 20 -46.85 -8.46 83.55
N GLU A 21 -46.77 -7.45 84.41
CA GLU A 21 -45.78 -6.36 84.34
C GLU A 21 -44.34 -6.88 84.46
N PHE A 22 -44.07 -7.81 85.41
CA PHE A 22 -42.74 -8.39 85.58
C PHE A 22 -42.33 -9.27 84.39
N LYS A 23 -43.26 -10.06 83.84
CA LYS A 23 -43.03 -10.78 82.57
C LYS A 23 -42.79 -9.82 81.40
N CYS A 24 -43.50 -8.69 81.35
CA CYS A 24 -43.30 -7.63 80.36
C CYS A 24 -41.89 -7.02 80.46
N VAL A 25 -41.43 -6.69 81.68
CA VAL A 25 -40.10 -6.12 81.90
C VAL A 25 -38.99 -7.10 81.52
N LEU A 26 -39.14 -8.38 81.90
CA LEU A 26 -38.19 -9.43 81.51
C LEU A 26 -38.16 -9.66 79.99
N ALA A 27 -39.32 -9.67 79.33
CA ALA A 27 -39.40 -9.79 77.87
C ALA A 27 -38.72 -8.59 77.17
N GLY A 28 -38.97 -7.36 77.64
CA GLY A 28 -38.31 -6.16 77.10
C GLY A 28 -36.80 -6.13 77.30
N GLN A 29 -36.28 -6.67 78.41
CA GLN A 29 -34.83 -6.81 78.64
C GLN A 29 -34.20 -7.85 77.72
N GLN A 30 -34.88 -8.97 77.48
CA GLN A 30 -34.44 -10.00 76.55
C GLN A 30 -34.43 -9.46 75.11
N ASP A 31 -35.47 -8.74 74.70
CA ASP A 31 -35.55 -8.08 73.38
C ASP A 31 -34.45 -7.03 73.18
N GLU A 32 -34.08 -6.28 74.23
CA GLU A 32 -32.97 -5.32 74.17
C GLU A 32 -31.60 -5.99 73.97
N THR A 33 -31.36 -7.13 74.64
CA THR A 33 -30.10 -7.88 74.45
C THR A 33 -30.00 -8.49 73.05
N LEU A 34 -31.10 -9.03 72.53
CA LEU A 34 -31.18 -9.52 71.15
C LEU A 34 -30.97 -8.40 70.14
N CYS A 35 -31.57 -7.23 70.37
CA CYS A 35 -31.43 -6.04 69.54
C CYS A 35 -29.95 -5.61 69.42
N LYS A 36 -29.21 -5.56 70.54
CA LYS A 36 -27.77 -5.26 70.55
C LYS A 36 -26.92 -6.31 69.82
N ASN A 37 -27.27 -7.59 69.97
CA ASN A 37 -26.58 -8.67 69.26
C ASN A 37 -26.77 -8.56 67.75
N TYR A 38 -28.01 -8.32 67.29
CA TYR A 38 -28.28 -8.13 65.85
C TYR A 38 -27.63 -6.86 65.30
N ILE A 39 -27.56 -5.77 66.07
CA ILE A 39 -26.78 -4.58 65.66
C ILE A 39 -25.31 -4.96 65.42
N SER A 40 -24.71 -5.76 66.30
CA SER A 40 -23.32 -6.20 66.14
C SER A 40 -23.14 -7.11 64.92
N GLU A 41 -24.06 -8.06 64.71
CA GLU A 41 -24.02 -8.99 63.57
C GLU A 41 -24.20 -8.26 62.24
N ILE A 42 -25.12 -7.29 62.16
CA ILE A 42 -25.34 -6.45 60.98
C ILE A 42 -24.11 -5.59 60.68
N LYS A 43 -23.46 -5.02 61.71
CA LYS A 43 -22.22 -4.24 61.54
C LYS A 43 -21.07 -5.10 61.01
N ASP A 44 -20.94 -6.33 61.51
CA ASP A 44 -19.93 -7.27 61.01
C ASP A 44 -20.19 -7.67 59.55
N LEU A 45 -21.45 -7.96 59.19
CA LEU A 45 -21.84 -8.21 57.81
C LEU A 45 -21.52 -7.01 56.91
N ARG A 46 -21.85 -5.79 57.35
CA ARG A 46 -21.55 -4.57 56.60
C ARG A 46 -20.04 -4.40 56.37
N LEU A 47 -19.22 -4.62 57.38
CA LEU A 47 -17.75 -4.54 57.25
C LEU A 47 -17.22 -5.53 56.21
N ARG A 48 -17.75 -6.76 56.20
CA ARG A 48 -17.39 -7.77 55.19
C ARG A 48 -17.82 -7.36 53.78
N ILE A 49 -19.01 -6.76 53.63
CA ILE A 49 -19.49 -6.23 52.34
C ILE A 49 -18.60 -5.07 51.85
N GLU A 50 -18.21 -4.14 52.73
CA GLU A 50 -17.30 -3.02 52.42
C GLU A 50 -15.90 -3.50 52.02
N ASN A 51 -15.44 -4.63 52.57
CA ASN A 51 -14.20 -5.27 52.13
C ASN A 51 -14.32 -5.83 50.69
N CYS A 52 -15.43 -6.47 50.34
CA CYS A 52 -15.70 -6.91 48.96
C CYS A 52 -15.74 -5.73 47.97
N GLU A 53 -16.35 -4.61 48.37
CA GLU A 53 -16.36 -3.36 47.61
C GLU A 53 -14.94 -2.84 47.38
N SER A 54 -14.15 -2.73 48.45
CA SER A 54 -12.76 -2.23 48.39
C SER A 54 -11.89 -3.09 47.46
N GLN A 55 -12.02 -4.41 47.52
CA GLN A 55 -11.33 -5.32 46.60
C GLN A 55 -11.78 -5.12 45.15
N THR A 56 -13.09 -5.00 44.91
CA THR A 56 -13.66 -4.79 43.57
C THR A 56 -13.16 -3.47 42.97
N VAL A 57 -13.26 -2.36 43.71
CA VAL A 57 -12.77 -1.04 43.30
C VAL A 57 -11.26 -1.06 43.05
N SER A 58 -10.48 -1.73 43.89
CA SER A 58 -9.04 -1.87 43.68
C SER A 58 -8.72 -2.60 42.37
N ARG A 59 -9.50 -3.62 41.99
CA ARG A 59 -9.32 -4.34 40.72
C ARG A 59 -9.72 -3.50 39.51
N ILE A 60 -10.81 -2.73 39.60
CA ILE A 60 -11.28 -1.81 38.56
C ILE A 60 -10.22 -0.76 38.23
N ARG A 61 -9.60 -0.17 39.26
CA ARG A 61 -8.60 0.90 39.10
C ARG A 61 -7.26 0.44 38.53
N LYS A 62 -6.96 -0.85 38.58
CA LYS A 62 -5.73 -1.41 38.02
C LYS A 62 -5.95 -1.65 36.51
N PRO A 63 -5.30 -0.93 35.59
CA PRO A 63 -5.43 -1.22 34.16
C PRO A 63 -4.80 -2.58 33.80
N LEU A 64 -5.14 -3.11 32.61
CA LEU A 64 -4.41 -4.25 32.03
C LEU A 64 -3.05 -3.79 31.49
N ASP A 65 -2.05 -4.66 31.55
CA ASP A 65 -0.69 -4.41 31.08
C ASP A 65 -0.38 -5.26 29.82
N LYS A 66 0.80 -5.91 29.75
CA LYS A 66 1.33 -6.53 28.51
C LYS A 66 0.60 -7.77 28.05
N GLU A 67 -0.07 -8.50 28.94
CA GLU A 67 -0.79 -9.74 28.62
C GLU A 67 -2.30 -9.58 28.86
N PRO A 68 -3.01 -8.72 28.09
CA PRO A 68 -4.36 -8.26 28.42
C PRO A 68 -5.38 -9.40 28.52
N LEU A 69 -5.32 -10.42 27.63
CA LEU A 69 -6.23 -11.58 27.70
C LEU A 69 -6.07 -12.41 28.98
N LYS A 70 -4.81 -12.66 29.37
CA LYS A 70 -4.48 -13.47 30.55
C LYS A 70 -4.86 -12.72 31.83
N GLU A 71 -4.51 -11.43 31.90
CA GLU A 71 -4.86 -10.57 33.02
C GLU A 71 -6.38 -10.36 33.15
N CYS A 72 -7.08 -10.19 32.04
CA CYS A 72 -8.55 -10.08 32.03
C CYS A 72 -9.20 -11.38 32.54
N SER A 73 -8.72 -12.53 32.08
CA SER A 73 -9.16 -13.85 32.56
C SER A 73 -8.89 -14.03 34.06
N GLN A 74 -7.72 -13.60 34.54
CA GLN A 74 -7.39 -13.64 35.97
C GLN A 74 -8.33 -12.76 36.80
N LYS A 75 -8.51 -11.49 36.40
CA LYS A 75 -9.43 -10.57 37.07
C LYS A 75 -10.85 -11.10 37.11
N TRP A 76 -11.31 -11.74 36.02
CA TRP A 76 -12.62 -12.36 35.96
C TRP A 76 -12.77 -13.49 36.99
N GLY A 77 -11.79 -14.39 37.07
CA GLY A 77 -11.79 -15.48 38.06
C GLY A 77 -11.73 -14.98 39.51
N GLU A 78 -10.93 -13.95 39.78
CA GLU A 78 -10.89 -13.31 41.10
C GLU A 78 -12.21 -12.61 41.45
N GLN A 79 -12.81 -11.89 40.50
CA GLN A 79 -14.08 -11.22 40.74
C GLN A 79 -15.23 -12.21 40.91
N GLN A 80 -15.19 -13.36 40.23
CA GLN A 80 -16.17 -14.42 40.40
C GLN A 80 -16.15 -14.99 41.83
N LYS A 81 -14.97 -15.06 42.47
CA LYS A 81 -14.86 -15.44 43.88
C LYS A 81 -15.53 -14.41 44.79
N VAL A 82 -15.28 -13.12 44.57
CA VAL A 82 -15.94 -12.04 45.34
C VAL A 82 -17.45 -12.06 45.14
N GLN A 83 -17.94 -12.34 43.93
CA GLN A 83 -19.37 -12.50 43.67
C GLN A 83 -19.97 -13.65 44.50
N GLY A 84 -19.28 -14.80 44.57
CA GLY A 84 -19.71 -15.92 45.41
C GLY A 84 -19.71 -15.59 46.91
N GLU A 85 -18.72 -14.84 47.40
CA GLU A 85 -18.70 -14.32 48.78
C GLU A 85 -19.90 -13.40 49.05
N LEU A 86 -20.23 -12.50 48.12
CA LEU A 86 -21.39 -11.60 48.21
C LEU A 86 -22.71 -12.38 48.21
N GLU A 87 -22.85 -13.44 47.42
CA GLU A 87 -24.02 -14.32 47.46
C GLU A 87 -24.21 -14.99 48.83
N GLY A 88 -23.11 -15.39 49.47
CA GLY A 88 -23.11 -15.91 50.84
C GLY A 88 -23.54 -14.85 51.85
N LEU A 89 -22.91 -13.69 51.82
CA LEU A 89 -23.22 -12.55 52.70
C LEU A 89 -24.68 -12.09 52.54
N LYS A 90 -25.22 -12.09 51.32
CA LYS A 90 -26.62 -11.75 51.06
C LYS A 90 -27.57 -12.71 51.77
N LYS A 91 -27.32 -14.02 51.66
CA LYS A 91 -28.12 -15.05 52.34
C LYS A 91 -28.08 -14.91 53.86
N ASP A 92 -26.92 -14.55 54.42
CA ASP A 92 -26.80 -14.34 55.85
C ASP A 92 -27.49 -13.05 56.31
N LEU A 93 -27.38 -11.97 55.53
CA LEU A 93 -28.12 -10.73 55.76
C LEU A 93 -29.64 -10.95 55.69
N ASP A 94 -30.14 -11.74 54.73
CA ASP A 94 -31.57 -12.06 54.62
C ASP A 94 -32.07 -12.79 55.89
N LYS A 95 -31.30 -13.75 56.42
CA LYS A 95 -31.65 -14.44 57.68
C LYS A 95 -31.68 -13.47 58.86
N VAL A 96 -30.68 -12.59 58.99
CA VAL A 96 -30.60 -11.61 60.08
C VAL A 96 -31.70 -10.55 59.94
N SER A 97 -32.06 -10.16 58.72
CA SER A 97 -33.15 -9.23 58.41
C SER A 97 -34.50 -9.78 58.88
N VAL A 98 -34.81 -11.05 58.56
CA VAL A 98 -36.05 -11.70 59.04
C VAL A 98 -36.12 -11.74 60.56
N LYS A 99 -35.02 -12.13 61.24
CA LYS A 99 -34.95 -12.15 62.71
C LYS A 99 -35.08 -10.76 63.32
N THR A 100 -34.45 -9.77 62.70
CA THR A 100 -34.52 -8.36 63.11
C THR A 100 -35.95 -7.84 63.00
N GLN A 101 -36.65 -8.13 61.90
CA GLN A 101 -38.05 -7.75 61.72
C GLN A 101 -38.96 -8.37 62.78
N GLN A 102 -38.71 -9.62 63.19
CA GLN A 102 -39.46 -10.27 64.28
C GLN A 102 -39.31 -9.52 65.62
N VAL A 103 -38.09 -9.11 65.98
CA VAL A 103 -37.84 -8.32 67.21
C VAL A 103 -38.47 -6.92 67.09
N LEU A 104 -38.39 -6.31 65.92
CA LEU A 104 -38.99 -4.99 65.65
C LEU A 104 -40.52 -5.03 65.57
N ALA A 105 -41.15 -6.19 65.44
CA ALA A 105 -42.60 -6.37 65.50
C ALA A 105 -43.12 -6.66 66.92
N SER A 106 -42.22 -6.78 67.91
CA SER A 106 -42.58 -7.02 69.30
C SER A 106 -43.46 -5.87 69.86
N PRO A 107 -44.50 -6.16 70.67
CA PRO A 107 -45.37 -5.15 71.27
C PRO A 107 -44.62 -4.15 72.17
N GLN A 108 -43.49 -4.55 72.73
CA GLN A 108 -42.59 -3.68 73.49
C GLN A 108 -41.34 -3.42 72.66
N GLN A 109 -41.25 -2.23 72.10
CA GLN A 109 -40.10 -1.85 71.29
C GLN A 109 -38.85 -1.70 72.17
N PRO A 110 -37.76 -2.43 71.90
CA PRO A 110 -36.50 -2.23 72.60
C PRO A 110 -35.97 -0.82 72.39
N ALA A 111 -35.24 -0.27 73.37
CA ALA A 111 -34.67 1.08 73.29
C ALA A 111 -33.72 1.23 72.09
N SER A 112 -33.02 0.17 71.73
CA SER A 112 -32.13 0.11 70.58
C SER A 112 -32.84 -0.09 69.22
N ALA A 113 -34.17 -0.23 69.17
CA ALA A 113 -34.92 -0.52 67.95
C ALA A 113 -34.71 0.50 66.79
N PRO A 114 -34.65 1.83 67.02
CA PRO A 114 -34.38 2.79 65.94
C PRO A 114 -32.99 2.61 65.32
N VAL A 115 -31.99 2.33 66.15
CA VAL A 115 -30.61 2.07 65.70
C VAL A 115 -30.57 0.78 64.90
N LEU A 116 -31.19 -0.30 65.38
CA LEU A 116 -31.26 -1.57 64.66
C LEU A 116 -31.91 -1.41 63.28
N ARG A 117 -33.01 -0.65 63.16
CA ARG A 117 -33.63 -0.35 61.86
C ARG A 117 -32.68 0.39 60.93
N SER A 118 -32.01 1.43 61.42
CA SER A 118 -31.09 2.23 60.62
C SER A 118 -29.88 1.41 60.16
N GLU A 119 -29.31 0.59 61.04
CA GLU A 119 -28.16 -0.27 60.72
C GLU A 119 -28.56 -1.33 59.68
N LEU A 120 -29.75 -1.94 59.82
CA LEU A 120 -30.27 -2.90 58.84
C LEU A 120 -30.45 -2.25 57.46
N ASP A 121 -31.14 -1.10 57.40
CA ASP A 121 -31.42 -0.38 56.14
C ASP A 121 -30.12 0.01 55.41
N VAL A 122 -29.16 0.62 56.10
CA VAL A 122 -27.84 0.98 55.53
C VAL A 122 -27.10 -0.25 55.01
N THR A 123 -27.20 -1.38 55.72
CA THR A 123 -26.49 -2.61 55.34
C THR A 123 -27.15 -3.29 54.14
N VAL A 124 -28.48 -3.29 54.05
CA VAL A 124 -29.22 -3.76 52.88
C VAL A 124 -28.89 -2.90 51.66
N GLN A 125 -28.92 -1.58 51.79
CA GLN A 125 -28.55 -0.67 50.70
C GLN A 125 -27.10 -0.89 50.23
N LYS A 126 -26.16 -1.05 51.19
CA LYS A 126 -24.76 -1.35 50.88
C LYS A 126 -24.62 -2.72 50.19
N MET A 127 -25.32 -3.75 50.64
CA MET A 127 -25.35 -5.07 50.00
C MET A 127 -25.81 -4.98 48.54
N ASP A 128 -26.94 -4.29 48.28
CA ASP A 128 -27.48 -4.15 46.92
C ASP A 128 -26.54 -3.35 46.02
N HIS A 129 -25.94 -2.28 46.53
CA HIS A 129 -24.95 -1.49 45.80
C HIS A 129 -23.72 -2.32 45.41
N VAL A 130 -23.10 -3.00 46.36
CA VAL A 130 -21.86 -3.77 46.13
C VAL A 130 -22.13 -5.01 45.26
N TYR A 131 -23.30 -5.64 45.41
CA TYR A 131 -23.72 -6.73 44.53
C TYR A 131 -23.89 -6.25 43.08
N MET A 132 -24.52 -5.09 42.89
CA MET A 132 -24.67 -4.47 41.57
C MET A 132 -23.31 -4.10 40.97
N LEU A 133 -22.43 -3.47 41.75
CA LEU A 133 -21.07 -3.11 41.34
C LEU A 133 -20.29 -4.33 40.85
N SER A 134 -20.27 -5.40 41.64
CA SER A 134 -19.58 -6.65 41.30
C SER A 134 -20.15 -7.30 40.04
N SER A 135 -21.49 -7.33 39.91
CA SER A 135 -22.18 -7.91 38.76
C SER A 135 -21.87 -7.15 37.47
N VAL A 136 -21.95 -5.82 37.49
CA VAL A 136 -21.64 -4.97 36.33
C VAL A 136 -20.15 -5.05 35.97
N TYR A 137 -19.26 -5.14 36.96
CA TYR A 137 -17.83 -5.32 36.69
C TYR A 137 -17.51 -6.68 36.05
N LEU A 138 -18.22 -7.75 36.43
CA LEU A 138 -18.11 -9.05 35.74
C LEU A 138 -18.60 -8.96 34.28
N GLU A 139 -19.69 -8.24 34.01
CA GLU A 139 -20.13 -7.96 32.63
C GLU A 139 -19.06 -7.18 31.86
N LYS A 140 -18.45 -6.17 32.48
CA LYS A 140 -17.38 -5.37 31.87
C LYS A 140 -16.19 -6.23 31.48
N LEU A 141 -15.71 -7.08 32.38
CA LEU A 141 -14.57 -7.96 32.10
C LEU A 141 -14.86 -8.91 30.93
N LYS A 142 -16.09 -9.41 30.80
CA LYS A 142 -16.50 -10.26 29.67
C LYS A 142 -16.50 -9.50 28.34
N THR A 143 -17.02 -8.28 28.31
CA THR A 143 -17.07 -7.49 27.07
C THR A 143 -15.69 -6.97 26.68
N VAL A 144 -14.86 -6.55 27.64
CA VAL A 144 -13.46 -6.17 27.40
C VAL A 144 -12.67 -7.36 26.84
N ASP A 145 -12.84 -8.56 27.40
CA ASP A 145 -12.22 -9.79 26.87
C ASP A 145 -12.58 -10.04 25.40
N MET A 146 -13.85 -9.87 25.01
CA MET A 146 -14.28 -9.97 23.61
C MET A 146 -13.65 -8.89 22.73
N VAL A 147 -13.57 -7.65 23.19
CA VAL A 147 -12.91 -6.55 22.47
C VAL A 147 -11.43 -6.86 22.24
N ILE A 148 -10.73 -7.40 23.24
CA ILE A 148 -9.31 -7.78 23.11
C ILE A 148 -9.14 -8.85 22.03
N ARG A 149 -9.95 -9.93 22.07
CA ARG A 149 -9.86 -11.01 21.08
C ARG A 149 -10.14 -10.51 19.65
N ASN A 150 -11.19 -9.68 19.49
CA ASN A 150 -11.56 -9.16 18.17
C ASN A 150 -10.51 -8.19 17.62
N THR A 151 -9.99 -7.28 18.44
CA THR A 151 -8.93 -6.34 18.01
C THR A 151 -7.64 -7.08 17.65
N GLN A 152 -7.24 -8.12 18.39
CA GLN A 152 -6.10 -8.97 18.04
C GLN A 152 -6.33 -9.77 16.75
N GLY A 153 -7.54 -10.31 16.56
CA GLY A 153 -7.92 -11.01 15.32
C GLY A 153 -7.88 -10.08 14.11
N ALA A 154 -8.48 -8.89 14.22
CA ALA A 154 -8.48 -7.87 13.18
C ALA A 154 -7.04 -7.40 12.85
N GLU A 155 -6.19 -7.16 13.84
CA GLU A 155 -4.77 -6.82 13.63
C GLU A 155 -4.04 -7.94 12.87
N GLY A 156 -4.31 -9.21 13.18
CA GLY A 156 -3.71 -10.35 12.49
C GLY A 156 -4.09 -10.42 11.01
N VAL A 157 -5.39 -10.31 10.71
CA VAL A 157 -5.91 -10.25 9.33
C VAL A 157 -5.31 -9.05 8.59
N LEU A 158 -5.31 -7.88 9.22
CA LEU A 158 -4.82 -6.65 8.62
C LEU A 158 -3.33 -6.72 8.27
N LYS A 159 -2.50 -7.24 9.18
CA LYS A 159 -1.07 -7.46 8.94
C LYS A 159 -0.80 -8.37 7.75
N GLN A 160 -1.60 -9.42 7.56
CA GLN A 160 -1.45 -10.30 6.41
C GLN A 160 -1.51 -9.53 5.09
N TYR A 161 -2.48 -8.61 4.94
CA TYR A 161 -2.63 -7.81 3.73
C TYR A 161 -1.58 -6.69 3.62
N GLU A 162 -1.27 -6.01 4.73
CA GLU A 162 -0.19 -5.00 4.77
C GLU A 162 1.16 -5.61 4.36
N ASP A 163 1.48 -6.80 4.88
CA ASP A 163 2.70 -7.52 4.57
C ASP A 163 2.74 -7.94 3.10
N CYS A 164 1.64 -8.48 2.58
CA CYS A 164 1.55 -8.89 1.17
C CYS A 164 1.75 -7.71 0.21
N LEU A 165 1.24 -6.53 0.56
CA LEU A 165 1.47 -5.29 -0.18
C LEU A 165 2.93 -4.81 -0.02
N ARG A 166 3.51 -4.88 1.17
CA ARG A 166 4.89 -4.45 1.45
C ARG A 166 5.95 -5.29 0.73
N GLU A 167 5.69 -6.57 0.51
CA GLU A 167 6.63 -7.51 -0.11
C GLU A 167 6.88 -7.25 -1.60
N VAL A 168 5.97 -6.54 -2.30
CA VAL A 168 6.15 -6.18 -3.71
C VAL A 168 7.26 -5.12 -3.82
N GLN A 169 8.40 -5.50 -4.43
CA GLN A 169 9.57 -4.62 -4.55
C GLN A 169 9.91 -4.26 -6.00
N ALA A 170 9.59 -5.14 -6.95
CA ALA A 170 10.01 -5.00 -8.34
C ALA A 170 8.87 -4.48 -9.22
N VAL A 171 9.24 -3.59 -10.13
CA VAL A 171 8.39 -3.18 -11.25
C VAL A 171 8.27 -4.37 -12.22
N PRO A 172 7.07 -4.69 -12.71
CA PRO A 172 6.90 -5.69 -13.76
C PRO A 172 7.74 -5.35 -15.01
N SER A 173 8.42 -6.34 -15.56
CA SER A 173 9.31 -6.18 -16.70
C SER A 173 8.61 -6.40 -18.05
N ASP A 174 7.48 -7.11 -18.05
CA ASP A 174 6.68 -7.37 -19.25
C ASP A 174 5.16 -7.33 -19.00
N VAL A 175 4.38 -7.34 -20.08
CA VAL A 175 2.90 -7.24 -20.04
C VAL A 175 2.27 -8.42 -19.29
N LYS A 176 2.87 -9.62 -19.35
CA LYS A 176 2.35 -10.80 -18.64
C LYS A 176 2.55 -10.65 -17.13
N GLU A 177 3.70 -10.14 -16.71
CA GLU A 177 3.97 -9.85 -15.30
C GLU A 177 3.04 -8.75 -14.76
N VAL A 178 2.76 -7.70 -15.54
CA VAL A 178 1.77 -6.67 -15.19
C VAL A 178 0.41 -7.31 -14.94
N GLU A 179 -0.09 -8.11 -15.88
CA GLU A 179 -1.40 -8.74 -15.76
C GLU A 179 -1.48 -9.79 -14.64
N ALA A 180 -0.37 -10.49 -14.38
CA ALA A 180 -0.26 -11.41 -13.24
C ALA A 180 -0.35 -10.66 -11.90
N GLN A 181 0.36 -9.53 -11.75
CA GLN A 181 0.27 -8.70 -10.55
C GLN A 181 -1.13 -8.09 -10.39
N ARG A 182 -1.75 -7.58 -11.46
CA ARG A 182 -3.14 -7.08 -11.44
C ARG A 182 -4.13 -8.17 -11.03
N SER A 183 -3.98 -9.38 -11.56
CA SER A 183 -4.82 -10.52 -11.18
C SER A 183 -4.66 -10.89 -9.70
N LYS A 184 -3.41 -10.90 -9.19
CA LYS A 184 -3.13 -11.13 -7.76
C LYS A 184 -3.79 -10.07 -6.88
N LEU A 185 -3.66 -8.79 -7.21
CA LEU A 185 -4.27 -7.70 -6.46
C LEU A 185 -5.80 -7.74 -6.51
N LYS A 186 -6.39 -8.11 -7.66
CA LYS A 186 -7.85 -8.25 -7.80
C LYS A 186 -8.38 -9.38 -6.91
N LYS A 187 -7.66 -10.51 -6.88
CA LYS A 187 -7.97 -11.62 -5.97
C LYS A 187 -7.87 -11.19 -4.51
N MET A 188 -6.75 -10.57 -4.14
CA MET A 188 -6.50 -10.06 -2.78
C MET A 188 -7.60 -9.09 -2.33
N ARG A 189 -8.07 -8.21 -3.24
CA ARG A 189 -9.17 -7.30 -2.95
C ARG A 189 -10.45 -8.04 -2.57
N GLY A 190 -10.83 -9.07 -3.33
CA GLY A 190 -12.01 -9.88 -3.04
C GLY A 190 -11.87 -10.71 -1.76
N GLU A 191 -10.67 -11.22 -1.48
CA GLU A 191 -10.37 -11.90 -0.22
C GLU A 191 -10.51 -10.92 0.96
N ALA A 192 -9.96 -9.71 0.84
CA ALA A 192 -10.10 -8.68 1.87
C ALA A 192 -11.57 -8.28 2.09
N GLU A 193 -12.37 -8.14 1.02
CA GLU A 193 -13.82 -7.89 1.16
C GLU A 193 -14.54 -8.99 1.94
N SER A 194 -14.12 -10.25 1.79
CA SER A 194 -14.71 -11.37 2.54
C SER A 194 -14.38 -11.35 4.03
N GLU A 195 -13.33 -10.62 4.44
CA GLU A 195 -12.91 -10.45 5.84
C GLU A 195 -13.60 -9.27 6.54
N GLN A 196 -14.41 -8.47 5.83
CA GLN A 196 -15.16 -7.36 6.42
C GLN A 196 -15.96 -7.72 7.70
N PRO A 197 -16.58 -8.92 7.83
CA PRO A 197 -17.27 -9.32 9.06
C PRO A 197 -16.39 -9.33 10.31
N VAL A 198 -15.07 -9.51 10.19
CA VAL A 198 -14.13 -9.44 11.33
C VAL A 198 -14.10 -8.03 11.93
N PHE A 199 -14.08 -7.01 11.07
CA PHE A 199 -14.07 -5.61 11.49
C PHE A 199 -15.44 -5.15 11.97
N ASP A 200 -16.52 -5.63 11.37
CA ASP A 200 -17.89 -5.37 11.83
C ASP A 200 -18.11 -5.99 13.23
N SER A 201 -17.64 -7.21 13.45
CA SER A 201 -17.67 -7.88 14.75
C SER A 201 -16.89 -7.10 15.82
N MET A 202 -15.70 -6.60 15.47
CA MET A 202 -14.90 -5.76 16.36
C MET A 202 -15.67 -4.50 16.81
N ASP A 203 -16.36 -3.84 15.90
CA ASP A 203 -17.18 -2.66 16.21
C ASP A 203 -18.38 -3.00 17.09
N GLU A 204 -19.07 -4.11 16.81
CA GLU A 204 -20.20 -4.56 17.62
C GLU A 204 -19.78 -4.92 19.05
N GLU A 205 -18.64 -5.59 19.24
CA GLU A 205 -18.12 -5.87 20.58
C GLU A 205 -17.69 -4.59 21.32
N LEU A 206 -17.12 -3.60 20.62
CA LEU A 206 -16.80 -2.30 21.21
C LEU A 206 -18.06 -1.53 21.63
N LYS A 207 -19.14 -1.60 20.85
CA LYS A 207 -20.45 -1.02 21.22
C LYS A 207 -21.03 -1.69 22.46
N LYS A 208 -20.99 -3.02 22.55
CA LYS A 208 -21.41 -3.78 23.73
C LYS A 208 -20.60 -3.40 24.97
N ALA A 209 -19.28 -3.32 24.83
CA ALA A 209 -18.40 -2.88 25.92
C ALA A 209 -18.71 -1.45 26.37
N SER A 210 -19.00 -0.54 25.43
CA SER A 210 -19.41 0.84 25.73
C SER A 210 -20.72 0.90 26.52
N ALA A 211 -21.73 0.11 26.13
CA ALA A 211 -22.99 0.05 26.86
C ALA A 211 -22.81 -0.46 28.31
N VAL A 212 -21.89 -1.41 28.54
CA VAL A 212 -21.58 -1.90 29.90
C VAL A 212 -20.78 -0.86 30.69
N SER A 213 -19.83 -0.15 30.06
CA SER A 213 -19.13 0.98 30.67
C SER A 213 -20.09 2.10 31.10
N ASP A 214 -21.12 2.39 30.29
CA ASP A 214 -22.15 3.38 30.64
C ASP A 214 -23.03 2.93 31.82
N LYS A 215 -23.25 1.62 31.99
CA LYS A 215 -23.88 1.08 33.21
C LYS A 215 -22.93 1.22 34.39
N MET A 216 -21.66 0.90 34.20
CA MET A 216 -20.63 0.96 35.24
C MET A 216 -20.49 2.37 35.81
N SER A 217 -20.48 3.41 34.96
CA SER A 217 -20.34 4.82 35.39
C SER A 217 -21.49 5.31 36.28
N ARG A 218 -22.68 4.70 36.17
CA ARG A 218 -23.84 4.99 37.03
C ARG A 218 -23.72 4.36 38.42
N VAL A 219 -22.97 3.26 38.54
CA VAL A 219 -22.75 2.55 39.81
C VAL A 219 -21.44 2.97 40.46
N HIS A 220 -20.42 3.29 39.66
CA HIS A 220 -19.08 3.66 40.07
C HIS A 220 -18.56 4.77 39.17
N THR A 221 -18.59 6.01 39.66
CA THR A 221 -18.35 7.25 38.90
C THR A 221 -16.85 7.48 38.61
N GLU A 222 -16.19 6.50 38.02
CA GLU A 222 -14.81 6.60 37.53
C GLU A 222 -14.75 6.46 36.01
N ARG A 223 -13.78 7.14 35.40
CA ARG A 223 -13.57 7.10 33.95
C ARG A 223 -12.97 5.76 33.52
N ASP A 224 -13.49 5.21 32.43
CA ASP A 224 -13.01 3.96 31.84
C ASP A 224 -11.84 4.18 30.87
N ILE A 225 -10.62 4.29 31.43
CA ILE A 225 -9.39 4.50 30.66
C ILE A 225 -9.10 3.33 29.72
N GLU A 226 -9.44 2.11 30.14
CA GLU A 226 -9.24 0.89 29.37
C GLU A 226 -10.10 0.86 28.11
N LEU A 227 -11.39 1.19 28.23
CA LEU A 227 -12.27 1.28 27.07
C LEU A 227 -11.85 2.41 26.12
N ASP A 228 -11.40 3.55 26.64
CA ASP A 228 -10.88 4.66 25.83
C ASP A 228 -9.69 4.22 24.96
N HIS A 229 -8.78 3.41 25.53
CA HIS A 229 -7.67 2.81 24.78
C HIS A 229 -8.16 1.91 23.65
N TYR A 230 -9.08 0.98 23.92
CA TYR A 230 -9.61 0.10 22.87
C TYR A 230 -10.40 0.86 21.80
N ARG A 231 -11.10 1.94 22.15
CA ARG A 231 -11.77 2.80 21.18
C ARG A 231 -10.78 3.44 20.21
N GLN A 232 -9.63 3.91 20.70
CA GLN A 232 -8.56 4.43 19.85
C GLN A 232 -7.93 3.35 18.98
N LEU A 233 -7.67 2.16 19.55
CA LEU A 233 -7.11 1.02 18.82
C LEU A 233 -8.03 0.58 17.69
N THR A 234 -9.33 0.39 17.97
CA THR A 234 -10.33 0.05 16.95
C THR A 234 -10.39 1.10 15.85
N GLY A 235 -10.39 2.39 16.18
CA GLY A 235 -10.34 3.47 15.19
C GLY A 235 -9.10 3.37 14.29
N SER A 236 -7.92 3.17 14.89
CA SER A 236 -6.67 3.00 14.14
C SER A 236 -6.68 1.76 13.23
N LEU A 237 -7.23 0.64 13.70
CA LEU A 237 -7.40 -0.58 12.92
C LEU A 237 -8.32 -0.37 11.72
N GLN A 238 -9.43 0.35 11.90
CA GLN A 238 -10.34 0.69 10.81
C GLN A 238 -9.70 1.60 9.76
N ASP A 239 -8.93 2.60 10.19
CA ASP A 239 -8.26 3.51 9.27
C ASP A 239 -7.19 2.77 8.45
N ARG A 240 -6.41 1.89 9.09
CA ARG A 240 -5.47 1.00 8.39
C ARG A 240 -6.18 0.05 7.44
N TRP A 241 -7.33 -0.50 7.83
CA TRP A 241 -8.13 -1.39 6.99
C TRP A 241 -8.61 -0.69 5.70
N LYS A 242 -9.13 0.54 5.84
CA LYS A 242 -9.49 1.38 4.68
C LYS A 242 -8.27 1.74 3.81
N ALA A 243 -7.12 1.95 4.45
CA ALA A 243 -5.87 2.25 3.74
C ALA A 243 -5.40 1.05 2.90
N VAL A 244 -5.62 -0.19 3.33
CA VAL A 244 -5.35 -1.40 2.53
C VAL A 244 -6.13 -1.37 1.22
N PHE A 245 -7.45 -1.14 1.25
CA PHE A 245 -8.26 -1.03 0.03
C PHE A 245 -7.81 0.12 -0.86
N THR A 246 -7.57 1.29 -0.27
CA THR A 246 -7.08 2.48 -1.00
C THR A 246 -5.78 2.17 -1.73
N GLN A 247 -4.88 1.44 -1.08
CA GLN A 247 -3.59 1.06 -1.66
C GLN A 247 -3.73 -0.01 -2.74
N ILE A 248 -4.60 -1.01 -2.56
CA ILE A 248 -4.89 -2.00 -3.61
C ILE A 248 -5.44 -1.32 -4.86
N ASP A 249 -6.40 -0.42 -4.70
CA ASP A 249 -7.05 0.30 -5.81
C ASP A 249 -6.10 1.31 -6.48
N LEU A 250 -5.19 1.92 -5.72
CA LEU A 250 -4.13 2.76 -6.28
C LEU A 250 -3.16 1.91 -7.12
N ARG A 251 -2.63 0.82 -6.57
CA ARG A 251 -1.69 -0.07 -7.30
C ARG A 251 -2.31 -0.68 -8.56
N GLN A 252 -3.61 -1.01 -8.54
CA GLN A 252 -4.33 -1.46 -9.73
C GLN A 252 -4.30 -0.42 -10.86
N ARG A 253 -4.56 0.86 -10.53
CA ARG A 253 -4.55 1.96 -11.50
C ARG A 253 -3.16 2.23 -12.04
N GLU A 254 -2.15 2.25 -11.17
CA GLU A 254 -0.75 2.43 -11.58
C GLU A 254 -0.29 1.29 -12.49
N LEU A 255 -0.60 0.03 -12.17
CA LEU A 255 -0.27 -1.11 -13.01
C LEU A 255 -1.00 -1.09 -14.36
N GLU A 256 -2.25 -0.62 -14.42
CA GLU A 256 -2.96 -0.43 -15.68
C GLU A 256 -2.28 0.63 -16.55
N GLN A 257 -1.91 1.77 -15.97
CA GLN A 257 -1.17 2.81 -16.68
C GLN A 257 0.19 2.29 -17.15
N LEU A 258 0.93 1.60 -16.28
CA LEU A 258 2.22 1.01 -16.58
C LEU A 258 2.14 -0.01 -17.71
N GLY A 259 1.15 -0.89 -17.69
CA GLY A 259 0.90 -1.86 -18.76
C GLY A 259 0.60 -1.20 -20.10
N ARG A 260 -0.19 -0.12 -20.12
CA ARG A 260 -0.46 0.64 -21.35
C ARG A 260 0.81 1.29 -21.92
N GLN A 261 1.56 2.00 -21.09
CA GLN A 261 2.79 2.68 -21.54
C GLN A 261 3.87 1.69 -22.00
N LEU A 262 4.00 0.57 -21.28
CA LEU A 262 4.86 -0.55 -21.69
C LEU A 262 4.46 -1.07 -23.07
N GLY A 263 3.16 -1.30 -23.30
CA GLY A 263 2.64 -1.78 -24.58
C GLY A 263 2.99 -0.85 -25.74
N TYR A 264 2.70 0.45 -25.61
CA TYR A 264 3.02 1.45 -26.63
C TYR A 264 4.52 1.54 -26.92
N TYR A 265 5.34 1.54 -25.87
CA TYR A 265 6.80 1.58 -26.03
C TYR A 265 7.32 0.33 -26.74
N ARG A 266 6.93 -0.88 -26.29
CA ARG A 266 7.42 -2.14 -26.87
C ARG A 266 7.00 -2.31 -28.32
N GLU A 267 5.75 -2.02 -28.66
CA GLU A 267 5.27 -2.10 -30.05
C GLU A 267 6.07 -1.16 -30.98
N SER A 268 6.27 0.08 -30.55
CA SER A 268 7.02 1.08 -31.33
C SER A 268 8.52 0.72 -31.44
N TYR A 269 9.13 0.33 -30.32
CA TYR A 269 10.53 -0.05 -30.23
C TYR A 269 10.84 -1.29 -31.08
N ASP A 270 10.07 -2.35 -30.92
CA ASP A 270 10.29 -3.62 -31.62
C ASP A 270 10.12 -3.42 -33.14
N TRP A 271 9.08 -2.70 -33.57
CA TRP A 271 8.89 -2.38 -34.99
C TRP A 271 10.08 -1.60 -35.56
N LEU A 272 10.55 -0.55 -34.87
CA LEU A 272 11.69 0.25 -35.31
C LEU A 272 12.98 -0.57 -35.37
N MET A 273 13.25 -1.40 -34.38
CA MET A 273 14.45 -2.23 -34.34
C MET A 273 14.49 -3.24 -35.49
N HIS A 274 13.35 -3.88 -35.81
CA HIS A 274 13.25 -4.75 -36.98
C HIS A 274 13.45 -3.97 -38.28
N TRP A 275 12.78 -2.82 -38.44
CA TRP A 275 12.92 -2.00 -39.63
C TRP A 275 14.35 -1.48 -39.83
N ILE A 276 15.04 -1.04 -38.76
CA ILE A 276 16.45 -0.62 -38.81
C ILE A 276 17.34 -1.78 -39.25
N ALA A 277 17.13 -2.98 -38.71
CA ALA A 277 17.90 -4.16 -39.08
C ALA A 277 17.71 -4.51 -40.57
N ASP A 278 16.46 -4.49 -41.05
CA ASP A 278 16.13 -4.75 -42.46
C ASP A 278 16.69 -3.66 -43.39
N ALA A 279 16.59 -2.39 -43.00
CA ALA A 279 17.12 -1.27 -43.76
C ALA A 279 18.65 -1.33 -43.84
N LYS A 280 19.34 -1.67 -42.75
CA LYS A 280 20.78 -1.88 -42.71
C LYS A 280 21.19 -3.05 -43.61
N GLN A 281 20.47 -4.16 -43.59
CA GLN A 281 20.75 -5.29 -44.47
C GLN A 281 20.56 -4.93 -45.96
N ARG A 282 19.53 -4.11 -46.28
CA ARG A 282 19.32 -3.60 -47.64
C ARG A 282 20.47 -2.69 -48.07
N GLN A 283 20.92 -1.79 -47.20
CA GLN A 283 22.08 -0.94 -47.43
C GLN A 283 23.34 -1.78 -47.73
N GLU A 284 23.67 -2.74 -46.86
CA GLU A 284 24.86 -3.60 -47.03
C GLU A 284 24.82 -4.35 -48.36
N LYS A 285 23.64 -4.82 -48.81
CA LYS A 285 23.48 -5.48 -50.11
C LYS A 285 23.72 -4.54 -51.28
N ILE A 286 23.26 -3.28 -51.20
CA ILE A 286 23.49 -2.27 -52.25
C ILE A 286 24.99 -1.97 -52.34
N GLN A 287 25.64 -1.75 -51.20
CA GLN A 287 27.06 -1.40 -51.11
C GLN A 287 28.00 -2.56 -51.50
N ALA A 288 27.54 -3.81 -51.38
CA ALA A 288 28.32 -4.98 -51.78
C ALA A 288 28.35 -5.21 -53.31
N MET A 289 27.48 -4.55 -54.08
CA MET A 289 27.45 -4.72 -55.54
C MET A 289 28.65 -4.00 -56.20
N PRO A 290 29.49 -4.69 -56.98
CA PRO A 290 30.60 -4.04 -57.68
C PRO A 290 30.11 -2.99 -58.68
N ILE A 291 30.79 -1.84 -58.70
CA ILE A 291 30.56 -0.79 -59.70
C ILE A 291 31.35 -1.17 -60.95
N THR A 292 30.65 -1.55 -62.03
CA THR A 292 31.27 -2.03 -63.28
C THR A 292 31.10 -1.04 -64.44
N ASP A 293 30.09 -0.17 -64.40
CA ASP A 293 29.80 0.82 -65.43
C ASP A 293 29.00 2.02 -64.87
N THR A 294 28.87 3.08 -65.67
CA THR A 294 28.14 4.31 -65.28
C THR A 294 26.64 4.04 -65.01
N LYS A 295 26.08 2.98 -65.59
CA LYS A 295 24.68 2.59 -65.39
C LYS A 295 24.46 2.01 -63.99
N THR A 296 25.27 1.04 -63.59
CA THR A 296 25.25 0.42 -62.26
C THR A 296 25.49 1.45 -61.16
N LEU A 297 26.38 2.43 -61.39
CA LEU A 297 26.59 3.56 -60.47
C LEU A 297 25.32 4.40 -60.27
N LYS A 298 24.63 4.77 -61.38
CA LYS A 298 23.37 5.54 -61.32
C LYS A 298 22.26 4.76 -60.63
N ASP A 299 22.18 3.45 -60.88
CA ASP A 299 21.19 2.57 -60.25
C ASP A 299 21.43 2.46 -58.73
N GLN A 300 22.68 2.29 -58.28
CA GLN A 300 23.02 2.31 -56.85
C GLN A 300 22.70 3.66 -56.20
N LEU A 301 23.02 4.78 -56.85
CA LEU A 301 22.69 6.11 -56.34
C LEU A 301 21.18 6.29 -56.15
N ALA A 302 20.38 5.82 -57.11
CA ALA A 302 18.92 5.89 -57.03
C ALA A 302 18.38 5.04 -55.87
N GLN A 303 18.94 3.84 -55.65
CA GLN A 303 18.55 2.97 -54.55
C GLN A 303 18.91 3.55 -53.18
N GLU A 304 20.10 4.13 -53.03
CA GLU A 304 20.54 4.76 -51.78
C GLU A 304 19.77 6.05 -51.49
N LYS A 305 19.48 6.88 -52.51
CA LYS A 305 18.60 8.05 -52.33
C LYS A 305 17.19 7.64 -51.91
N LYS A 306 16.66 6.54 -52.45
CA LYS A 306 15.38 5.98 -52.03
C LYS A 306 15.44 5.51 -50.57
N LEU A 307 16.50 4.80 -50.18
CA LEU A 307 16.70 4.36 -48.80
C LEU A 307 16.81 5.56 -47.84
N LEU A 308 17.57 6.60 -48.21
CA LEU A 308 17.65 7.84 -47.44
C LEU A 308 16.28 8.46 -47.21
N SER A 309 15.46 8.54 -48.26
CA SER A 309 14.10 9.08 -48.13
C SER A 309 13.22 8.23 -47.19
N GLU A 310 13.34 6.89 -47.24
CA GLU A 310 12.66 6.00 -46.28
C GLU A 310 13.14 6.23 -44.84
N ILE A 311 14.45 6.45 -44.64
CA ILE A 311 15.03 6.75 -43.33
C ILE A 311 14.47 8.06 -42.78
N GLU A 312 14.53 9.14 -43.57
CA GLU A 312 14.00 10.46 -43.20
C GLU A 312 12.50 10.41 -42.87
N GLN A 313 11.71 9.66 -43.64
CA GLN A 313 10.29 9.50 -43.39
C GLN A 313 10.02 8.83 -42.02
N ASN A 314 10.88 7.90 -41.61
CA ASN A 314 10.75 7.21 -40.33
C ASN A 314 11.28 7.99 -39.12
N GLN A 315 11.88 9.18 -39.31
CA GLN A 315 12.29 10.06 -38.19
C GLN A 315 11.10 10.34 -37.26
N GLY A 316 9.90 10.57 -37.81
CA GLY A 316 8.70 10.81 -37.01
C GLY A 316 8.33 9.63 -36.11
N LYS A 317 8.62 8.40 -36.52
CA LYS A 317 8.40 7.20 -35.70
C LYS A 317 9.44 7.06 -34.59
N VAL A 318 10.69 7.47 -34.85
CA VAL A 318 11.74 7.55 -33.81
C VAL A 318 11.38 8.57 -32.74
N ASP A 319 10.86 9.73 -33.15
CA ASP A 319 10.40 10.78 -32.25
C ASP A 319 9.17 10.34 -31.43
N GLU A 320 8.27 9.57 -32.05
CA GLU A 320 7.13 8.97 -31.36
C GLU A 320 7.57 7.91 -30.34
N CYS A 321 8.47 7.00 -30.73
CA CYS A 321 9.09 6.03 -29.83
C CYS A 321 9.77 6.71 -28.63
N GLN A 322 10.43 7.85 -28.85
CA GLN A 322 11.02 8.66 -27.78
C GLN A 322 9.97 9.11 -26.75
N LYS A 323 8.79 9.56 -27.23
CA LYS A 323 7.70 10.00 -26.37
C LYS A 323 7.16 8.83 -25.55
N TYR A 324 6.95 7.67 -26.17
CA TYR A 324 6.51 6.46 -25.45
C TYR A 324 7.55 5.98 -24.44
N ALA A 325 8.85 5.96 -24.80
CA ALA A 325 9.93 5.60 -23.88
C ALA A 325 9.95 6.52 -22.66
N LYS A 326 9.85 7.84 -22.87
CA LYS A 326 9.79 8.82 -21.78
C LYS A 326 8.58 8.62 -20.88
N ALA A 327 7.37 8.50 -21.46
CA ALA A 327 6.15 8.30 -20.69
C ALA A 327 6.18 6.99 -19.87
N TYR A 328 6.75 5.93 -20.44
CA TYR A 328 6.94 4.67 -19.74
C TYR A 328 7.96 4.79 -18.59
N ILE A 329 9.11 5.43 -18.82
CA ILE A 329 10.12 5.73 -17.78
C ILE A 329 9.51 6.53 -16.62
N ASP A 330 8.73 7.56 -16.92
CA ASP A 330 8.09 8.39 -15.87
C ASP A 330 7.09 7.54 -15.06
N THR A 331 6.29 6.70 -15.73
CA THR A 331 5.32 5.80 -15.07
C THR A 331 6.03 4.72 -14.22
N ILE A 332 7.18 4.20 -14.66
CA ILE A 332 8.01 3.28 -13.85
C ILE A 332 8.43 3.97 -12.54
N LYS A 333 8.94 5.20 -12.64
CA LYS A 333 9.42 5.96 -11.47
C LYS A 333 8.29 6.28 -10.49
N ASP A 334 7.13 6.65 -11.00
CA ASP A 334 5.95 6.91 -10.17
C ASP A 334 5.52 5.65 -9.39
N TYR A 335 5.50 4.49 -10.05
CA TYR A 335 5.20 3.21 -9.40
C TYR A 335 6.26 2.81 -8.37
N GLU A 336 7.55 2.94 -8.70
CA GLU A 336 8.67 2.70 -7.76
C GLU A 336 8.54 3.58 -6.51
N LEU A 337 8.25 4.86 -6.69
CA LEU A 337 8.05 5.81 -5.60
C LEU A 337 6.86 5.42 -4.72
N GLN A 338 5.74 5.00 -5.33
CA GLN A 338 4.57 4.54 -4.59
C GLN A 338 4.86 3.30 -3.73
N LEU A 339 5.64 2.34 -4.25
CA LEU A 339 6.04 1.14 -3.50
C LEU A 339 6.91 1.52 -2.27
N VAL A 340 7.86 2.42 -2.47
CA VAL A 340 8.75 2.91 -1.39
C VAL A 340 7.97 3.69 -0.34
N ALA A 341 7.07 4.59 -0.76
CA ALA A 341 6.25 5.40 0.13
C ALA A 341 5.36 4.54 1.04
N TYR A 342 4.70 3.52 0.46
CA TYR A 342 3.87 2.61 1.23
C TYR A 342 4.68 1.79 2.25
N ARG A 343 5.86 1.30 1.86
CA ARG A 343 6.75 0.58 2.78
C ARG A 343 7.16 1.45 3.97
N ALA A 344 7.53 2.71 3.70
CA ALA A 344 7.90 3.65 4.77
C ALA A 344 6.75 3.93 5.73
N GLN A 345 5.50 3.94 5.24
CA GLN A 345 4.31 4.13 6.05
C GLN A 345 4.00 2.92 6.94
N VAL A 346 4.08 1.70 6.40
CA VAL A 346 3.77 0.46 7.13
C VAL A 346 4.88 0.10 8.13
N GLU A 347 6.13 0.47 7.86
CA GLU A 347 7.27 0.15 8.73
C GLU A 347 8.16 1.38 9.00
N PRO A 348 7.70 2.34 9.82
CA PRO A 348 8.42 3.60 10.06
C PRO A 348 9.79 3.41 10.77
N LEU A 349 9.96 2.28 11.46
CA LEU A 349 11.11 1.98 12.34
C LEU A 349 12.10 0.99 11.74
N ALA A 350 11.94 0.56 10.49
CA ALA A 350 12.96 -0.24 9.82
C ALA A 350 14.26 0.58 9.70
N SER A 351 15.31 0.14 10.39
CA SER A 351 16.66 0.71 10.31
C SER A 351 17.09 0.93 8.85
N PRO A 352 17.73 2.07 8.50
CA PRO A 352 18.15 2.39 7.12
C PRO A 352 19.13 1.40 6.47
N LEU A 353 19.57 0.36 7.20
CA LEU A 353 20.72 -0.49 6.87
C LEU A 353 20.43 -1.58 5.84
N LYS A 354 19.18 -1.77 5.40
CA LYS A 354 18.85 -2.65 4.28
C LYS A 354 18.07 -1.91 3.20
N LYS A 355 18.65 -0.83 2.67
CA LYS A 355 18.31 -0.41 1.32
C LYS A 355 18.78 -1.51 0.37
N SER A 356 17.93 -2.51 0.12
CA SER A 356 18.02 -3.27 -1.13
C SER A 356 18.04 -2.20 -2.22
N LYS A 357 19.19 -1.98 -2.87
CA LYS A 357 19.25 -1.13 -4.05
C LYS A 357 18.30 -1.77 -5.03
N LEU A 358 17.12 -1.18 -5.19
CA LEU A 358 16.26 -1.49 -6.30
C LEU A 358 16.99 -0.93 -7.51
N ASP A 359 17.62 -1.79 -8.30
CA ASP A 359 18.13 -1.39 -9.62
C ASP A 359 16.93 -0.84 -10.38
N SER A 360 16.99 0.45 -10.78
CA SER A 360 15.82 1.11 -11.33
C SER A 360 15.49 0.48 -12.67
N ALA A 361 14.27 -0.03 -12.81
CA ALA A 361 13.82 -0.62 -14.06
C ALA A 361 13.86 0.39 -15.22
N SER A 362 13.82 1.69 -14.90
CA SER A 362 13.91 2.77 -15.87
C SER A 362 15.27 2.88 -16.56
N ASP A 363 16.36 2.48 -15.91
CA ASP A 363 17.71 2.53 -16.49
C ASP A 363 17.86 1.59 -17.69
N ASN A 364 17.22 0.41 -17.63
CA ASN A 364 17.21 -0.53 -18.74
C ASN A 364 16.49 0.05 -19.96
N ILE A 365 15.35 0.73 -19.75
CA ILE A 365 14.58 1.37 -20.83
C ILE A 365 15.35 2.53 -21.46
N ILE A 366 16.08 3.31 -20.64
CA ILE A 366 16.97 4.36 -21.14
C ILE A 366 18.05 3.75 -22.06
N GLN A 367 18.69 2.67 -21.64
CA GLN A 367 19.73 2.01 -22.43
C GLN A 367 19.21 1.41 -23.74
N GLU A 368 18.03 0.77 -23.71
CA GLU A 368 17.37 0.26 -24.91
C GLU A 368 17.12 1.39 -25.93
N TYR A 369 16.49 2.49 -25.50
CA TYR A 369 16.19 3.60 -26.40
C TYR A 369 17.45 4.28 -26.95
N VAL A 370 18.50 4.44 -26.12
CA VAL A 370 19.81 4.95 -26.58
C VAL A 370 20.39 4.03 -27.66
N THR A 371 20.26 2.71 -27.51
CA THR A 371 20.73 1.74 -28.50
C THR A 371 19.98 1.89 -29.83
N LEU A 372 18.65 1.98 -29.79
CA LEU A 372 17.83 2.21 -30.98
C LEU A 372 18.24 3.50 -31.70
N LYS A 373 18.35 4.61 -30.97
CA LYS A 373 18.71 5.91 -31.53
C LYS A 373 20.10 5.90 -32.17
N THR A 374 21.05 5.20 -31.54
CA THR A 374 22.40 5.03 -32.07
C THR A 374 22.38 4.27 -33.38
N LYS A 375 21.71 3.11 -33.44
CA LYS A 375 21.58 2.31 -34.67
C LYS A 375 20.89 3.06 -35.81
N TYR A 376 19.85 3.82 -35.51
CA TYR A 376 19.18 4.66 -36.50
C TYR A 376 20.10 5.78 -37.03
N SER A 377 20.85 6.44 -36.15
CA SER A 377 21.80 7.50 -36.52
C SER A 377 22.98 6.96 -37.33
N GLU A 378 23.48 5.78 -36.99
CA GLU A 378 24.51 5.07 -37.78
C GLU A 378 24.01 4.77 -39.19
N LEU A 379 22.81 4.20 -39.33
CA LEU A 379 22.20 3.92 -40.64
C LEU A 379 22.09 5.19 -41.50
N MET A 380 21.52 6.27 -40.93
CA MET A 380 21.41 7.57 -41.59
C MET A 380 22.78 8.11 -42.04
N THR A 381 23.78 8.03 -41.16
CA THR A 381 25.12 8.55 -41.44
C THR A 381 25.81 7.76 -42.54
N LEU A 382 25.77 6.42 -42.48
CA LEU A 382 26.35 5.54 -43.48
C LEU A 382 25.69 5.72 -44.85
N THR A 383 24.36 5.89 -44.91
CA THR A 383 23.64 6.11 -46.17
C THR A 383 24.06 7.44 -46.80
N ASN A 384 24.10 8.52 -46.01
CA ASN A 384 24.54 9.83 -46.50
C ASN A 384 26.00 9.81 -46.99
N GLN A 385 26.90 9.16 -46.25
CA GLN A 385 28.30 9.03 -46.64
C GLN A 385 28.47 8.26 -47.94
N TYR A 386 27.73 7.15 -48.12
CA TYR A 386 27.80 6.36 -49.34
C TYR A 386 27.20 7.08 -50.55
N ILE A 387 26.08 7.81 -50.38
CA ILE A 387 25.53 8.68 -51.43
C ILE A 387 26.57 9.71 -51.88
N LYS A 388 27.24 10.37 -50.93
CA LYS A 388 28.29 11.33 -51.25
C LYS A 388 29.44 10.67 -52.01
N PHE A 389 29.88 9.50 -51.57
CA PHE A 389 30.91 8.71 -52.25
C PHE A 389 30.53 8.38 -53.70
N ILE A 390 29.30 7.91 -53.95
CA ILE A 390 28.83 7.61 -55.31
C ILE A 390 28.80 8.88 -56.17
N ILE A 391 28.33 10.02 -55.64
CA ILE A 391 28.28 11.29 -56.37
C ILE A 391 29.70 11.74 -56.76
N ASP A 392 30.65 11.69 -55.82
CA ASP A 392 32.05 12.04 -56.07
C ASP A 392 32.69 11.10 -57.10
N MET A 393 32.38 9.79 -57.05
CA MET A 393 32.81 8.83 -58.07
C MET A 393 32.21 9.12 -59.44
N GLN A 394 30.93 9.48 -59.50
CA GLN A 394 30.26 9.79 -60.76
C GLN A 394 30.90 11.00 -61.43
N GLN A 395 31.14 12.07 -60.68
CA GLN A 395 31.81 13.28 -61.19
C GLN A 395 33.20 12.95 -61.73
N ARG A 396 33.98 12.13 -61.02
CA ARG A 396 35.31 11.71 -61.47
C ARG A 396 35.29 10.93 -62.77
N LEU A 397 34.34 10.00 -62.93
CA LEU A 397 34.21 9.22 -64.16
C LEU A 397 33.78 10.11 -65.33
N GLU A 398 32.88 11.06 -65.10
CA GLU A 398 32.47 12.06 -66.10
C GLU A 398 33.66 12.97 -66.50
N ASP A 399 34.47 13.39 -65.53
CA ASP A 399 35.68 14.17 -65.78
C ASP A 399 36.75 13.38 -66.56
N GLU A 400 36.94 12.09 -66.24
CA GLU A 400 37.85 11.17 -66.96
C GLU A 400 37.37 10.90 -68.40
N GLU A 401 36.07 10.68 -68.62
CA GLU A 401 35.48 10.52 -69.96
C GLU A 401 35.65 11.80 -70.80
N MET A 402 35.44 12.98 -70.19
CA MET A 402 35.66 14.27 -70.85
C MET A 402 37.14 14.49 -71.21
N ALA A 403 38.06 14.11 -70.33
CA ALA A 403 39.49 14.20 -70.59
C ALA A 403 39.94 13.24 -71.70
N ASP A 404 39.44 12.00 -71.73
CA ASP A 404 39.71 11.03 -72.79
C ASP A 404 39.13 11.48 -74.14
N ALA A 405 37.92 12.04 -74.15
CA ALA A 405 37.31 12.62 -75.34
C ALA A 405 38.12 13.82 -75.88
N GLN A 406 38.59 14.72 -74.99
CA GLN A 406 39.48 15.82 -75.36
C GLN A 406 40.81 15.32 -75.92
N GLN A 407 41.41 14.30 -75.29
CA GLN A 407 42.66 13.71 -75.75
C GLN A 407 42.51 13.09 -77.14
N LYS A 408 41.44 12.33 -77.38
CA LYS A 408 41.11 11.77 -78.70
C LYS A 408 40.88 12.86 -79.75
N GLN A 409 40.22 13.95 -79.38
CA GLN A 409 40.03 15.11 -80.26
C GLN A 409 41.37 15.76 -80.63
N ILE A 410 42.25 15.99 -79.65
CA ILE A 410 43.60 16.53 -79.88
C ILE A 410 44.42 15.60 -80.77
N GLU A 411 44.37 14.29 -80.54
CA GLU A 411 45.07 13.30 -81.38
C GLU A 411 44.53 13.25 -82.81
N HIS A 412 43.22 13.35 -82.98
CA HIS A 412 42.59 13.45 -84.29
C HIS A 412 43.03 14.73 -85.03
N GLU A 413 42.95 15.89 -84.38
CA GLU A 413 43.39 17.17 -84.93
C GLU A 413 44.88 17.16 -85.28
N LYS A 414 45.73 16.58 -84.42
CA LYS A 414 47.16 16.38 -84.68
C LYS A 414 47.39 15.51 -85.92
N THR A 415 46.63 14.43 -86.08
CA THR A 415 46.74 13.54 -87.24
C THR A 415 46.31 14.26 -88.52
N VAL A 416 45.23 15.02 -88.48
CA VAL A 416 44.75 15.85 -89.59
C VAL A 416 45.79 16.90 -89.97
N LEU A 417 46.37 17.60 -89.00
CA LEU A 417 47.45 18.58 -89.20
C LEU A 417 48.70 17.94 -89.82
N GLN A 418 49.09 16.75 -89.37
CA GLN A 418 50.21 16.01 -89.96
C GLN A 418 49.95 15.62 -91.41
N GLN A 419 48.74 15.15 -91.74
CA GLN A 419 48.36 14.82 -93.11
C GLN A 419 48.33 16.06 -94.01
N THR A 420 47.77 17.18 -93.53
CA THR A 420 47.78 18.45 -94.29
C THR A 420 49.21 18.96 -94.51
N PHE A 421 50.06 18.92 -93.49
CA PHE A 421 51.47 19.28 -93.62
C PHE A 421 52.23 18.41 -94.63
N LEU A 422 52.01 17.08 -94.61
CA LEU A 422 52.61 16.17 -95.61
C LEU A 422 52.14 16.48 -97.03
N THR A 423 50.84 16.74 -97.20
CA THR A 423 50.25 17.07 -98.51
C THR A 423 50.79 18.40 -99.04
N GLU A 424 50.90 19.42 -98.20
CA GLU A 424 51.51 20.70 -98.56
C GLU A 424 52.99 20.54 -98.92
N LYS A 425 53.75 19.76 -98.12
CA LYS A 425 55.16 19.45 -98.41
C LYS A 425 55.32 18.78 -99.77
N GLU A 426 54.47 17.80 -100.12
CA GLU A 426 54.48 17.15 -101.43
C GLU A 426 54.15 18.12 -102.57
N MET A 427 53.16 19.01 -102.37
CA MET A 427 52.82 20.04 -103.35
C MET A 427 53.99 21.03 -103.55
N LEU A 428 54.65 21.44 -102.48
CA LEU A 428 55.82 22.31 -102.54
C LEU A 428 56.99 21.62 -103.25
N LEU A 429 57.27 20.35 -102.94
CA LEU A 429 58.28 19.55 -103.65
C LEU A 429 57.97 19.40 -105.15
N ARG A 430 56.69 19.23 -105.52
CA ARG A 430 56.29 19.23 -106.94
C ARG A 430 56.51 20.58 -107.60
N LYS A 431 56.16 21.68 -106.92
CA LYS A 431 56.44 23.05 -107.43
C LYS A 431 57.93 23.30 -107.57
N GLU A 432 58.74 22.87 -106.61
CA GLU A 432 60.21 22.98 -106.67
C GLU A 432 60.78 22.21 -107.87
N LYS A 433 60.33 20.97 -108.11
CA LYS A 433 60.71 20.20 -109.30
C LYS A 433 60.31 20.88 -110.61
N LEU A 434 59.10 21.43 -110.70
CA LEU A 434 58.64 22.18 -111.86
C LEU A 434 59.50 23.43 -112.10
N ILE A 435 59.84 24.17 -111.05
CA ILE A 435 60.75 25.32 -111.12
C ILE A 435 62.16 24.88 -111.55
N GLU A 436 62.66 23.74 -111.09
CA GLU A 436 63.95 23.17 -111.54
C GLU A 436 63.93 22.70 -113.00
N GLU A 437 62.81 22.13 -113.46
CA GLU A 437 62.60 21.77 -114.86
C GLU A 437 62.52 23.00 -115.75
N GLU A 438 61.79 24.04 -115.34
CA GLU A 438 61.80 25.33 -116.02
C GLU A 438 63.22 25.90 -116.03
N LYS A 439 63.91 25.99 -114.89
CA LYS A 439 65.32 26.46 -114.83
C LYS A 439 66.25 25.65 -115.74
N ARG A 440 66.04 24.33 -115.89
CA ARG A 440 66.75 23.49 -116.87
C ARG A 440 66.38 23.88 -118.30
N GLY A 441 65.10 24.10 -118.59
CA GLY A 441 64.62 24.62 -119.87
C GLY A 441 65.23 25.97 -120.23
N TRP A 442 65.27 26.93 -119.30
CA TRP A 442 65.95 28.22 -119.45
C TRP A 442 67.46 28.06 -119.68
N LYS A 443 68.14 27.14 -118.98
CA LYS A 443 69.58 26.83 -119.21
C LYS A 443 69.84 26.20 -120.58
N VAL A 444 68.94 25.37 -121.10
CA VAL A 444 69.04 24.79 -122.45
C VAL A 444 68.78 25.85 -123.52
N SER A 445 67.83 26.76 -123.29
CA SER A 445 67.55 27.89 -124.18
C SER A 445 68.65 28.96 -124.17
N LEU A 446 69.33 29.19 -123.03
CA LEU A 446 70.50 30.09 -122.97
C LEU A 446 71.77 29.52 -123.61
N LYS A 447 71.88 28.19 -123.76
CA LYS A 447 72.98 27.55 -124.52
C LYS A 447 72.76 27.51 -126.03
N LYS A 448 71.58 27.92 -126.51
CA LYS A 448 71.20 27.98 -127.94
C LYS A 448 71.16 29.42 -128.51
N LYS A 449 71.59 30.41 -127.74
CA LYS A 449 72.04 31.72 -128.20
C LYS A 449 73.53 31.81 -128.00
#